data_AF-A0A7C5DZA0-F1
#
_entry.id   AF-A0A7C5DZA0-F1
#
_cell.length_a   1.000
_cell.length_b   1.000
_cell.length_c   1.000
_cell.angle_alpha   90.00
_cell.angle_beta   90.00
_cell.angle_gamma   90.00
#
_symmetry.space_group_name_H-M   'P 1'
#
loop_
_entity.id
_entity.type
_entity.pdbx_description
1 polymer ?
#
loop_
_entity_poly.entity_id
_entity_poly.type
_entity_poly.pdbx_seq_one_letter_code
_entity_poly.pdbx_strand_id
1 'polypeptide(L)'
;MIKTVKKIKHTLHQGFGVPFGLSSGRKLSRVAAGHLPVLILMVLLNVPPALAHRISIFAWVQGDTVHTQSKFMGGKRPDQALVEVFDKAGNLLLKGKTDAEGLFSFQAPKISDMQIVLTAGMGHRAVWARSREDFQETGVESDHNQGFNAVPQREAHESNPKTPNNHRSPESGLSAAEITALVEATLDRKLKPLMDRITALNENRISLSDILGGIGYIVGLAGLAAYMQYRRKRSDPER
;
A
#
# COMPACT_ATOMS: atom_id res chain seq x y z
N MET A 1 47.66 58.62 -71.86
CA MET A 1 48.42 58.41 -73.10
C MET A 1 49.32 57.18 -72.89
N ILE A 2 49.33 56.22 -73.83
CA ILE A 2 50.23 55.04 -73.93
C ILE A 2 49.93 53.91 -72.91
N LYS A 3 49.04 52.96 -73.25
CA LYS A 3 49.32 51.62 -73.84
C LYS A 3 50.39 50.80 -73.09
N THR A 4 50.00 49.65 -72.53
CA THR A 4 50.66 48.36 -72.87
C THR A 4 49.69 47.20 -72.62
N VAL A 5 49.46 46.47 -73.70
CA VAL A 5 48.68 45.24 -73.82
C VAL A 5 49.65 44.06 -73.76
N LYS A 6 49.32 43.02 -73.00
CA LYS A 6 49.84 41.64 -73.20
C LYS A 6 48.75 40.68 -72.68
N LYS A 7 47.87 40.13 -73.54
CA LYS A 7 48.02 38.86 -74.32
C LYS A 7 48.33 37.71 -73.34
N ILE A 8 47.57 36.61 -73.23
CA ILE A 8 47.13 35.66 -74.26
C ILE A 8 45.96 34.78 -73.74
N LYS A 9 45.16 34.34 -74.71
CA LYS A 9 43.97 33.48 -74.77
C LYS A 9 44.02 32.14 -73.99
N HIS A 10 42.84 31.82 -73.43
CA HIS A 10 42.04 30.58 -73.57
C HIS A 10 42.76 29.27 -73.92
N THR A 11 42.67 28.30 -72.99
CA THR A 11 42.73 26.86 -73.27
C THR A 11 41.54 26.19 -72.60
N LEU A 12 40.80 25.42 -73.41
CA LEU A 12 39.60 24.66 -73.10
C LEU A 12 39.97 23.29 -72.49
N HIS A 13 38.95 22.60 -71.98
CA HIS A 13 38.88 21.16 -71.65
C HIS A 13 39.43 20.71 -70.28
N GLN A 14 38.53 20.29 -69.40
CA GLN A 14 38.19 18.87 -69.14
C GLN A 14 37.40 18.76 -67.83
N GLY A 15 36.16 18.27 -67.93
CA GLY A 15 35.37 17.90 -66.78
C GLY A 15 35.92 16.64 -66.12
N PHE A 16 35.80 16.57 -64.80
CA PHE A 16 35.87 15.33 -64.05
C PHE A 16 34.73 15.33 -63.04
N GLY A 17 33.78 14.44 -63.30
CA GLY A 17 32.66 14.14 -62.42
C GLY A 17 33.15 13.57 -61.10
N VAL A 18 32.49 13.99 -60.03
CA VAL A 18 32.67 13.40 -58.70
C VAL A 18 31.97 12.03 -58.71
N PRO A 19 32.66 10.92 -58.41
CA PRO A 19 32.00 9.63 -58.33
C PRO A 19 31.14 9.57 -57.07
N PHE A 20 29.83 9.49 -57.26
CA PHE A 20 28.84 9.13 -56.25
C PHE A 20 29.02 7.63 -55.91
N GLY A 21 29.98 7.34 -55.03
CA GLY A 21 30.20 6.00 -54.51
C GLY A 21 29.34 5.73 -53.29
N LEU A 22 28.11 5.24 -53.49
CA LEU A 22 27.39 4.52 -52.44
C LEU A 22 28.15 3.20 -52.18
N SER A 23 29.10 3.26 -51.26
CA SER A 23 29.79 2.08 -50.77
C SER A 23 28.90 1.31 -49.81
N SER A 24 28.59 0.08 -50.22
CA SER A 24 28.46 -1.09 -49.37
C SER A 24 27.32 -1.06 -48.34
N GLY A 25 26.23 -1.74 -48.69
CA GLY A 25 25.29 -2.30 -47.73
C GLY A 25 26.02 -3.12 -46.66
N ARG A 26 26.13 -2.54 -45.46
CA ARG A 26 26.49 -3.28 -44.26
C ARG A 26 25.41 -4.34 -44.05
N LYS A 27 25.71 -5.58 -44.44
CA LYS A 27 24.99 -6.74 -43.94
C LYS A 27 25.15 -6.69 -42.42
N LEU A 28 24.15 -6.16 -41.71
CA LEU A 28 24.07 -6.31 -40.26
C LEU A 28 24.22 -7.80 -40.00
N SER A 29 25.33 -8.17 -39.34
CA SER A 29 25.62 -9.56 -39.07
C SER A 29 24.44 -10.14 -38.29
N ARG A 30 23.89 -11.25 -38.78
CA ARG A 30 22.77 -11.97 -38.12
C ARG A 30 23.10 -12.38 -36.67
N VAL A 31 24.36 -12.26 -36.27
CA VAL A 31 24.87 -12.52 -34.92
C VAL A 31 24.35 -11.49 -33.92
N ALA A 32 24.18 -10.21 -34.30
CA ALA A 32 23.68 -9.18 -33.38
C ALA A 32 22.20 -9.37 -32.98
N ALA A 33 21.40 -10.05 -33.81
CA ALA A 33 19.96 -10.24 -33.56
C ALA A 33 19.65 -11.30 -32.49
N GLY A 34 20.59 -12.22 -32.21
CA GLY A 34 20.40 -13.29 -31.22
C GLY A 34 20.71 -12.89 -29.77
N HIS A 35 21.53 -11.85 -29.58
CA HIS A 35 21.95 -11.41 -28.25
C HIS A 35 21.01 -10.37 -27.63
N LEU A 36 20.23 -9.65 -28.45
CA LEU A 36 19.25 -8.67 -27.97
C LEU A 36 18.20 -9.25 -27.00
N PRO A 37 17.56 -10.40 -27.27
CA PRO A 37 16.61 -10.99 -26.31
C PRO A 37 17.29 -11.50 -25.03
N VAL A 38 18.53 -12.00 -25.12
CA VAL A 38 19.31 -12.45 -23.96
C VAL A 38 19.72 -11.26 -23.09
N LEU A 39 20.13 -10.16 -23.71
CA LEU A 39 20.45 -8.91 -23.02
C LEU A 39 19.21 -8.33 -22.32
N ILE A 40 18.06 -8.32 -23.00
CA ILE A 40 16.78 -7.87 -22.41
C ILE A 40 16.39 -8.75 -21.22
N LEU A 41 16.50 -10.08 -21.35
CA LEU A 41 16.22 -11.01 -20.25
C LEU A 41 17.18 -10.79 -19.07
N MET A 42 18.47 -10.58 -19.33
CA MET A 42 19.47 -10.31 -18.30
C MET A 42 19.23 -8.98 -17.58
N VAL A 43 18.75 -7.95 -18.28
CA VAL A 43 18.32 -6.67 -17.67
C VAL A 43 17.07 -6.86 -16.82
N LEU A 44 16.09 -7.63 -17.29
CA LEU A 44 14.84 -7.92 -16.54
C LEU A 44 15.10 -8.76 -15.27
N LEU A 45 16.09 -9.65 -15.29
CA LEU A 45 16.49 -10.44 -14.11
C LEU A 45 17.27 -9.63 -13.06
N ASN A 46 17.73 -8.42 -13.39
CA ASN A 46 18.48 -7.54 -12.49
C ASN A 46 17.65 -6.38 -11.94
N VAL A 47 16.31 -6.42 -12.04
CA VAL A 47 15.48 -5.40 -11.39
C VAL A 47 15.46 -5.67 -9.88
N PRO A 48 16.08 -4.81 -9.04
CA PRO A 48 16.01 -4.99 -7.59
C PRO A 48 14.56 -4.85 -7.12
N PRO A 49 14.14 -5.58 -6.07
CA PRO A 49 12.85 -5.34 -5.46
C PRO A 49 12.82 -3.89 -4.97
N ALA A 50 11.88 -3.10 -5.46
CA ALA A 50 11.66 -1.76 -4.93
C ALA A 50 11.15 -1.91 -3.49
N LEU A 51 12.01 -1.64 -2.50
CA LEU A 51 11.59 -1.48 -1.10
C LEU A 51 10.80 -0.17 -0.98
N ALA A 52 9.57 -0.18 -1.47
CA ALA A 52 8.60 0.86 -1.18
C ALA A 52 8.25 0.75 0.31
N HIS A 53 8.78 1.66 1.11
CA HIS A 53 8.50 1.74 2.53
C HIS A 53 7.03 2.12 2.69
N ARG A 54 6.17 1.15 3.05
CA ARG A 54 4.75 1.44 3.24
C ARG A 54 4.56 2.36 4.45
N ILE A 55 3.66 3.33 4.30
CA ILE A 55 3.18 4.18 5.39
C ILE A 55 1.73 3.82 5.68
N SER A 56 1.30 3.95 6.92
CA SER A 56 -0.09 3.77 7.35
C SER A 56 -0.57 4.98 8.13
N ILE A 57 -1.87 5.25 8.03
CA ILE A 57 -2.61 6.15 8.90
C ILE A 57 -3.79 5.38 9.47
N PHE A 58 -4.02 5.52 10.76
CA PHE A 58 -5.18 5.02 11.48
C PHE A 58 -5.97 6.21 12.02
N ALA A 59 -7.29 6.14 12.04
CA ALA A 59 -8.12 7.20 12.61
C ALA A 59 -9.24 6.65 13.49
N TRP A 60 -9.51 7.33 14.59
CA TRP A 60 -10.62 7.04 15.51
C TRP A 60 -11.33 8.33 15.89
N VAL A 61 -12.55 8.21 16.43
CA VAL A 61 -13.34 9.34 16.92
C VAL A 61 -13.42 9.24 18.43
N GLN A 62 -13.41 10.39 19.08
CA GLN A 62 -13.72 10.55 20.48
C GLN A 62 -14.61 11.80 20.61
N GLY A 63 -15.90 11.58 20.86
CA GLY A 63 -16.90 12.65 20.76
C GLY A 63 -16.98 13.21 19.34
N ASP A 64 -16.75 14.52 19.18
CA ASP A 64 -16.73 15.19 17.87
C ASP A 64 -15.31 15.34 17.28
N THR A 65 -14.30 14.82 17.98
CA THR A 65 -12.89 14.92 17.56
C THR A 65 -12.46 13.67 16.84
N VAL A 66 -11.92 13.83 15.63
CA VAL A 66 -11.23 12.79 14.90
C VAL A 66 -9.75 12.86 15.26
N HIS A 67 -9.22 11.75 15.74
CA HIS A 67 -7.81 11.56 16.01
C HIS A 67 -7.20 10.66 14.94
N THR A 68 -5.95 10.95 14.59
CA THR A 68 -5.19 10.16 13.64
C THR A 68 -3.82 9.82 14.19
N GLN A 69 -3.31 8.64 13.84
CA GLN A 69 -1.95 8.21 14.10
C GLN A 69 -1.33 7.63 12.84
N SER A 70 -0.14 8.12 12.51
CA SER A 70 0.59 7.77 11.30
C SER A 70 1.91 7.11 11.63
N LYS A 71 2.31 6.11 10.84
CA LYS A 71 3.51 5.30 11.10
C LYS A 71 4.07 4.71 9.81
N PHE A 72 5.39 4.72 9.66
CA PHE A 72 6.08 3.92 8.64
C PHE A 72 6.19 2.46 9.10
N MET A 73 6.18 1.48 8.20
CA MET A 73 6.33 0.06 8.58
C MET A 73 7.60 -0.22 9.41
N GLY A 74 8.66 0.57 9.22
CA GLY A 74 9.90 0.49 10.00
C GLY A 74 9.82 1.09 11.41
N GLY A 75 8.63 1.48 11.89
CA GLY A 75 8.44 1.98 13.25
C GLY A 75 8.48 3.51 13.39
N LYS A 76 9.26 4.19 12.54
CA LYS A 76 9.41 5.65 12.55
C LYS A 76 8.06 6.36 12.33
N ARG A 77 7.89 7.51 12.97
CA ARG A 77 6.73 8.38 12.80
C ARG A 77 7.01 9.49 11.78
N PRO A 78 6.06 9.80 10.91
CA PRO A 78 6.18 10.93 10.00
C PRO A 78 5.93 12.22 10.79
N ASP A 79 6.95 13.07 10.90
CA ASP A 79 6.84 14.42 11.44
C ASP A 79 6.55 15.42 10.31
N GLN A 80 5.67 16.39 10.56
CA GLN A 80 5.25 17.41 9.61
C GLN A 80 4.68 16.87 8.28
N ALA A 81 4.17 15.63 8.26
CA ALA A 81 3.55 15.06 7.08
C ALA A 81 2.15 15.63 6.85
N LEU A 82 1.80 15.86 5.59
CA LEU A 82 0.53 16.47 5.22
C LEU A 82 -0.62 15.49 5.45
N VAL A 83 -1.65 15.93 6.16
CA VAL A 83 -2.94 15.22 6.29
C VAL A 83 -4.02 16.06 5.64
N GLU A 84 -4.77 15.46 4.73
CA GLU A 84 -5.90 16.08 4.02
C GLU A 84 -7.17 15.27 4.27
N VAL A 85 -8.27 15.93 4.58
CA VAL A 85 -9.55 15.27 4.84
C VAL A 85 -10.53 15.70 3.78
N PHE A 86 -11.18 14.74 3.14
CA PHE A 86 -12.15 14.94 2.08
C PHE A 86 -13.52 14.40 2.48
N ASP A 87 -14.59 15.00 1.98
CA ASP A 87 -15.94 14.43 2.08
C ASP A 87 -16.16 13.29 1.06
N LYS A 88 -17.34 12.68 1.09
CA LYS A 88 -17.75 11.64 0.13
C LYS A 88 -17.73 12.08 -1.34
N ALA A 89 -17.92 13.37 -1.60
CA ALA A 89 -17.90 13.93 -2.96
C ALA A 89 -16.47 14.28 -3.43
N GLY A 90 -15.46 14.11 -2.56
CA GLY A 90 -14.07 14.44 -2.85
C GLY A 90 -13.73 15.92 -2.59
N ASN A 91 -14.62 16.69 -1.95
CA ASN A 91 -14.33 18.06 -1.56
C ASN A 91 -13.42 18.06 -0.33
N LEU A 92 -12.39 18.91 -0.36
CA LEU A 92 -11.50 19.09 0.77
C LEU A 92 -12.24 19.78 1.94
N LEU A 93 -12.29 19.10 3.08
CA LEU A 93 -12.84 19.62 4.33
C LEU A 93 -11.79 20.40 5.13
N LEU A 94 -10.59 19.84 5.27
CA LEU A 94 -9.48 20.49 5.97
C LEU A 94 -8.13 19.87 5.61
N LYS A 95 -7.06 20.60 5.96
CA LYS A 95 -5.68 20.13 5.90
C LYS A 95 -4.95 20.44 7.19
N GLY A 96 -4.00 19.57 7.56
CA GLY A 96 -3.12 19.75 8.69
C GLY A 96 -1.80 19.01 8.50
N LYS A 97 -1.00 18.96 9.56
CA LYS A 97 0.25 18.21 9.58
C LYS A 97 0.33 17.35 10.83
N THR A 98 1.01 16.22 10.70
CA THR A 98 1.37 15.41 11.87
C THR A 98 2.41 16.11 12.74
N ASP A 99 2.38 15.82 14.04
CA ASP A 99 3.45 16.15 14.98
C ASP A 99 4.59 15.12 14.96
N ALA A 100 5.58 15.27 15.86
CA ALA A 100 6.74 14.39 15.97
C ALA A 100 6.36 12.93 16.33
N GLU A 101 5.20 12.76 16.97
CA GLU A 101 4.60 11.51 17.38
C GLU A 101 3.79 10.86 16.24
N GLY A 102 3.68 11.53 15.09
CA GLY A 102 2.91 11.10 13.94
C GLY A 102 1.39 11.28 14.13
N LEU A 103 0.98 12.08 15.11
CA LEU A 103 -0.40 12.33 15.45
C LEU A 103 -0.92 13.59 14.77
N PHE A 104 -2.21 13.59 14.45
CA PHE A 104 -2.94 14.79 14.06
C PHE A 104 -4.39 14.62 14.48
N SER A 105 -4.98 15.64 15.10
CA SER A 105 -6.37 15.60 15.58
C SER A 105 -7.12 16.85 15.14
N PHE A 106 -8.41 16.71 14.85
CA PHE A 106 -9.25 17.81 14.39
C PHE A 106 -10.70 17.58 14.81
N GLN A 107 -11.44 18.67 15.05
CA GLN A 107 -12.89 18.58 15.18
C GLN A 107 -13.51 18.35 13.81
N ALA A 108 -14.41 17.37 13.71
CA ALA A 108 -15.09 17.08 12.46
C ALA A 108 -15.98 18.28 12.06
N PRO A 109 -15.70 18.95 10.92
CA PRO A 109 -16.52 20.11 10.49
C PRO A 109 -17.96 19.73 10.20
N LYS A 110 -18.19 18.44 9.88
CA LYS A 110 -19.47 17.84 9.61
C LYS A 110 -19.40 16.35 9.93
N ILE A 111 -20.44 15.82 10.58
CA ILE A 111 -20.62 14.36 10.76
C ILE A 111 -21.05 13.78 9.42
N SER A 112 -20.10 13.19 8.70
CA SER A 112 -20.32 12.53 7.41
C SER A 112 -19.21 11.53 7.10
N ASP A 113 -19.44 10.69 6.09
CA ASP A 113 -18.39 9.88 5.49
C ASP A 113 -17.22 10.78 5.06
N MET A 114 -15.99 10.35 5.34
CA MET A 114 -14.79 11.11 5.00
C MET A 114 -13.62 10.22 4.59
N GLN A 115 -12.74 10.75 3.76
CA GLN A 115 -11.45 10.16 3.43
C GLN A 115 -10.33 10.99 4.01
N ILE A 116 -9.49 10.36 4.84
CA ILE A 116 -8.33 10.97 5.45
C ILE A 116 -7.10 10.48 4.68
N VAL A 117 -6.35 11.40 4.08
CA VAL A 117 -5.20 11.12 3.22
C VAL A 117 -3.95 11.68 3.86
N LEU A 118 -2.99 10.80 4.14
CA LEU A 118 -1.66 11.15 4.61
C LEU A 118 -0.68 11.16 3.43
N THR A 119 0.14 12.20 3.31
CA THR A 119 1.24 12.29 2.35
C THR A 119 2.55 12.68 3.06
N ALA A 120 3.53 11.78 3.04
CA ALA A 120 4.84 11.95 3.66
C ALA A 120 5.96 11.99 2.60
N GLY A 121 6.03 13.09 1.84
CA GLY A 121 7.08 13.31 0.83
C GLY A 121 6.90 12.49 -0.47
N MET A 122 8.01 12.20 -1.15
CA MET A 122 8.09 11.71 -2.55
C MET A 122 7.53 10.29 -2.77
N GLY A 123 6.22 10.09 -2.57
CA GLY A 123 5.51 8.85 -2.90
C GLY A 123 4.95 8.06 -1.71
N HIS A 124 5.15 8.50 -0.47
CA HIS A 124 4.52 7.87 0.69
C HIS A 124 3.12 8.43 0.87
N ARG A 125 2.11 7.61 0.57
CA ARG A 125 0.71 7.98 0.73
C ARG A 125 -0.08 6.87 1.41
N ALA A 126 -0.93 7.24 2.36
CA ALA A 126 -1.91 6.34 2.98
C ALA A 126 -3.29 6.99 2.98
N VAL A 127 -4.33 6.17 2.89
CA VAL A 127 -5.72 6.61 2.87
C VAL A 127 -6.50 5.81 3.91
N TRP A 128 -7.31 6.50 4.69
CA TRP A 128 -8.25 5.93 5.64
C TRP A 128 -9.66 6.42 5.30
N ALA A 129 -10.54 5.48 4.94
CA ALA A 129 -11.96 5.77 4.77
C ALA A 129 -12.65 5.65 6.13
N ARG A 130 -13.51 6.61 6.45
CA ARG A 130 -14.27 6.66 7.70
C ARG A 130 -15.76 6.84 7.40
N SER A 131 -16.61 6.13 8.13
CA SER A 131 -18.06 6.23 7.99
C SER A 131 -18.65 7.20 9.00
N ARG A 132 -19.81 7.78 8.68
CA ARG A 132 -20.54 8.66 9.63
C ARG A 132 -21.00 7.93 10.90
N GLU A 133 -21.21 6.61 10.83
CA GLU A 133 -21.69 5.79 11.95
C GLU A 133 -20.65 5.73 13.09
N ASP A 134 -19.36 5.89 12.78
CA ASP A 134 -18.28 5.87 13.77
C ASP A 134 -18.34 7.03 14.78
N PHE A 135 -19.15 8.06 14.52
CA PHE A 135 -19.41 9.16 15.46
C PHE A 135 -20.49 8.82 16.48
N GLN A 136 -21.30 7.79 16.25
CA GLN A 136 -22.41 7.39 17.11
C GLN A 136 -22.00 6.31 18.12
N GLU A 137 -21.01 5.48 17.80
CA GLU A 137 -20.54 4.42 18.68
C GLU A 137 -19.79 4.92 19.94
N THR A 138 -19.29 6.16 19.92
CA THR A 138 -18.67 6.78 21.12
C THR A 138 -19.67 7.45 22.06
N GLY A 139 -20.96 7.46 21.70
CA GLY A 139 -22.06 8.07 22.45
C GLY A 139 -22.78 7.13 23.41
N VAL A 140 -22.16 6.03 23.86
CA VAL A 140 -22.65 5.32 25.04
C VAL A 140 -22.15 6.11 26.26
N GLU A 141 -22.82 7.23 26.51
CA GLU A 141 -22.91 7.78 27.86
C GLU A 141 -23.50 6.68 28.74
N SER A 142 -22.63 6.00 29.48
CA SER A 142 -23.04 5.22 30.64
C SER A 142 -23.60 6.20 31.66
N ASP A 143 -24.91 6.44 31.56
CA ASP A 143 -25.76 6.83 32.67
C ASP A 143 -25.73 5.70 33.70
N HIS A 144 -24.63 5.62 34.45
CA HIS A 144 -24.58 4.93 35.72
C HIS A 144 -23.94 5.86 36.74
N ASN A 145 -24.78 6.77 37.18
CA ASN A 145 -24.68 7.47 38.43
C ASN A 145 -24.54 6.46 39.58
N GLN A 146 -23.31 6.07 39.93
CA GLN A 146 -22.93 5.66 41.28
C GLN A 146 -21.53 6.20 41.59
N GLY A 147 -21.50 7.15 42.51
CA GLY A 147 -20.32 7.90 42.89
C GLY A 147 -19.18 7.03 43.42
N PHE A 148 -17.98 7.37 42.98
CA PHE A 148 -16.77 7.09 43.72
C PHE A 148 -16.76 7.96 44.98
N ASN A 149 -17.46 7.50 46.02
CA ASN A 149 -17.20 7.98 47.36
C ASN A 149 -16.04 7.18 47.95
N ALA A 150 -14.95 7.93 48.17
CA ALA A 150 -13.87 7.78 49.12
C ALA A 150 -13.81 6.46 49.92
N VAL A 151 -12.66 5.80 49.81
CA VAL A 151 -12.16 4.78 50.74
C VAL A 151 -12.03 5.37 52.15
N PRO A 152 -12.63 4.75 53.19
CA PRO A 152 -12.14 4.89 54.54
C PRO A 152 -11.49 3.58 54.97
N GLN A 153 -10.18 3.65 55.17
CA GLN A 153 -9.39 2.70 55.92
C GLN A 153 -9.84 2.69 57.39
N ARG A 154 -10.21 1.52 57.93
CA ARG A 154 -10.16 1.23 59.38
C ARG A 154 -9.82 -0.23 59.64
N GLU A 155 -8.89 -0.39 60.58
CA GLU A 155 -8.37 -1.61 61.15
C GLU A 155 -9.31 -2.20 62.23
N ALA A 156 -9.16 -3.52 62.40
CA ALA A 156 -9.24 -4.29 63.64
C ALA A 156 -10.58 -4.76 64.26
N HIS A 157 -10.46 -5.98 64.82
CA HIS A 157 -11.25 -6.67 65.85
C HIS A 157 -12.39 -7.63 65.47
N GLU A 158 -12.02 -8.90 65.31
CA GLU A 158 -12.27 -9.99 66.26
C GLU A 158 -13.57 -9.96 67.11
N SER A 159 -14.52 -10.85 66.80
CA SER A 159 -15.12 -11.81 67.76
C SER A 159 -16.30 -12.59 67.15
N ASN A 160 -16.19 -13.91 67.15
CA ASN A 160 -17.28 -14.89 67.04
C ASN A 160 -17.88 -15.08 68.47
N PRO A 161 -19.12 -15.62 68.75
CA PRO A 161 -19.63 -16.89 68.18
C PRO A 161 -21.18 -17.14 68.06
N LYS A 162 -21.52 -18.12 67.19
CA LYS A 162 -22.57 -19.18 67.31
C LYS A 162 -24.05 -18.95 66.91
N THR A 163 -24.38 -19.54 65.74
CA THR A 163 -25.48 -20.51 65.41
C THR A 163 -26.96 -20.07 65.42
N PRO A 164 -27.88 -20.86 64.81
CA PRO A 164 -27.93 -21.36 63.44
C PRO A 164 -29.29 -21.01 62.79
N ASN A 165 -29.38 -20.81 61.48
CA ASN A 165 -30.69 -20.97 60.85
C ASN A 165 -30.58 -21.60 59.48
N ASN A 166 -31.01 -22.86 59.45
CA ASN A 166 -31.40 -23.55 58.24
C ASN A 166 -32.52 -22.73 57.57
N HIS A 167 -32.18 -22.08 56.47
CA HIS A 167 -33.12 -21.87 55.39
C HIS A 167 -32.49 -22.44 54.12
N ARG A 168 -32.77 -23.71 53.88
CA ARG A 168 -32.67 -24.28 52.54
C ARG A 168 -33.95 -23.89 51.80
N SER A 169 -33.80 -23.02 50.81
CA SER A 169 -34.72 -22.86 49.70
C SER A 169 -33.91 -22.39 48.47
N PRO A 170 -34.35 -22.71 47.26
CA PRO A 170 -33.49 -23.02 46.12
C PRO A 170 -33.01 -21.78 45.34
N GLU A 171 -31.85 -21.95 44.72
CA GLU A 171 -31.23 -21.22 43.60
C GLU A 171 -31.90 -19.95 43.06
N SER A 172 -31.18 -18.83 43.09
CA SER A 172 -31.32 -17.70 42.14
C SER A 172 -30.12 -16.75 42.29
N GLY A 173 -28.95 -17.19 41.84
CA GLY A 173 -27.78 -16.33 41.72
C GLY A 173 -26.78 -17.00 40.79
N LEU A 174 -26.61 -16.44 39.58
CA LEU A 174 -25.59 -16.91 38.65
C LEU A 174 -24.23 -16.84 39.36
N SER A 175 -23.55 -17.98 39.48
CA SER A 175 -22.23 -18.02 40.06
C SER A 175 -21.27 -17.16 39.22
N ALA A 176 -20.25 -16.56 39.84
CA ALA A 176 -19.27 -15.75 39.12
C ALA A 176 -18.61 -16.52 37.95
N ALA A 177 -18.51 -17.84 38.08
CA ALA A 177 -18.04 -18.74 37.02
C ALA A 177 -19.02 -18.83 35.84
N GLU A 178 -20.33 -18.93 36.08
CA GLU A 178 -21.36 -18.93 35.02
C GLU A 178 -21.45 -17.58 34.31
N ILE A 179 -21.31 -16.47 35.03
CA ILE A 179 -21.26 -15.12 34.44
C ILE A 179 -20.03 -15.00 33.55
N THR A 180 -18.87 -15.45 34.03
CA THR A 180 -17.61 -15.41 33.25
C THR A 180 -17.74 -16.25 31.98
N ALA A 181 -18.27 -17.48 32.09
CA ALA A 181 -18.49 -18.35 30.94
C ALA A 181 -19.51 -17.77 29.94
N LEU A 182 -20.57 -17.11 30.42
CA LEU A 182 -21.55 -16.45 29.55
C LEU A 182 -20.97 -15.23 28.84
N VAL A 183 -20.14 -14.44 29.54
CA VAL A 183 -19.43 -13.30 28.98
C VAL A 183 -18.44 -13.77 27.92
N GLU A 184 -17.59 -14.76 28.22
CA GLU A 184 -16.63 -15.32 27.28
C GLU A 184 -17.32 -15.91 26.03
N ALA A 185 -18.38 -16.69 26.21
CA ALA A 185 -19.17 -17.22 25.09
C ALA A 185 -19.83 -16.12 24.25
N THR A 186 -20.27 -15.02 24.90
CA THR A 186 -20.84 -13.87 24.19
C THR A 186 -19.79 -13.08 23.43
N LEU A 187 -18.60 -12.90 24.01
CA LEU A 187 -17.46 -12.26 23.36
C LEU A 187 -17.01 -13.09 22.16
N ASP A 188 -16.78 -14.39 22.32
CA ASP A 188 -16.36 -15.27 21.23
C ASP A 188 -17.34 -15.25 20.05
N ARG A 189 -18.64 -15.31 20.34
CA ARG A 189 -19.69 -15.22 19.31
C ARG A 189 -19.64 -13.88 18.55
N LYS A 190 -19.19 -12.81 19.18
CA LYS A 190 -19.08 -11.47 18.56
C LYS A 190 -17.73 -11.24 17.88
N LEU A 191 -16.64 -11.79 18.41
CA LEU A 191 -15.29 -11.59 17.91
C LEU A 191 -14.96 -12.51 16.73
N LYS A 192 -15.47 -13.74 16.72
CA LYS A 192 -15.26 -14.71 15.63
C LYS A 192 -15.56 -14.15 14.23
N PRO A 193 -16.73 -13.55 13.94
CA PRO A 193 -16.99 -12.99 12.62
C PRO A 193 -16.07 -11.81 12.25
N LEU A 194 -15.48 -11.10 13.23
CA LEU A 194 -14.49 -10.07 12.96
C LEU A 194 -13.15 -10.69 12.56
N MET A 195 -12.72 -11.73 13.26
CA MET A 195 -11.49 -12.46 12.93
C MET A 195 -11.58 -13.15 11.57
N ASP A 196 -12.75 -13.70 11.22
CA ASP A 196 -13.00 -14.30 9.91
C ASP A 196 -12.87 -13.27 8.79
N ARG A 197 -13.42 -12.06 8.99
CA ARG A 197 -13.31 -10.96 8.02
C ARG A 197 -11.88 -10.44 7.88
N ILE A 198 -11.13 -10.34 8.99
CA ILE A 198 -9.71 -9.94 8.96
C ILE A 198 -8.89 -10.99 8.19
N THR A 199 -9.17 -12.27 8.42
CA THR A 199 -8.49 -13.39 7.74
C THR A 199 -8.76 -13.35 6.23
N ALA A 200 -10.03 -13.15 5.84
CA ALA A 200 -10.40 -13.02 4.42
C ALA A 200 -9.71 -11.84 3.72
N LEU A 201 -9.53 -10.70 4.39
CA LEU A 201 -8.78 -9.57 3.83
C LEU A 201 -7.27 -9.84 3.71
N ASN A 202 -6.75 -10.75 4.54
CA ASN A 202 -5.35 -11.10 4.57
C ASN A 202 -4.96 -12.16 3.52
N GLU A 203 -5.93 -12.88 2.95
CA GLU A 203 -5.73 -13.91 1.92
C GLU A 203 -5.36 -13.35 0.54
N ASN A 204 -5.61 -12.07 0.26
CA ASN A 204 -5.27 -11.43 -1.01
C ASN A 204 -3.77 -11.04 -1.13
N ARG A 205 -2.88 -11.84 -0.55
CA ARG A 205 -1.43 -11.74 -0.75
C ARG A 205 -1.11 -12.36 -2.11
N ILE A 206 -0.35 -11.64 -2.94
CA ILE A 206 0.24 -12.20 -4.16
C ILE A 206 0.95 -13.51 -3.77
N SER A 207 0.45 -14.64 -4.26
CA SER A 207 0.98 -15.95 -3.88
C SER A 207 2.24 -16.26 -4.67
N LEU A 208 3.12 -17.11 -4.12
CA LEU A 208 4.29 -17.60 -4.86
C LEU A 208 3.86 -18.30 -6.15
N SER A 209 2.70 -18.97 -6.13
CA SER A 209 2.12 -19.64 -7.29
C SER A 209 1.77 -18.66 -8.41
N ASP A 210 1.29 -17.46 -8.10
CA ASP A 210 0.99 -16.42 -9.10
C ASP A 210 2.26 -15.90 -9.76
N ILE A 211 3.33 -15.72 -8.98
CA ILE A 211 4.64 -15.28 -9.48
C ILE A 211 5.26 -16.36 -10.37
N LEU A 212 5.32 -17.61 -9.87
CA LEU A 212 5.86 -18.74 -10.64
C LEU A 212 5.01 -19.03 -11.88
N GLY A 213 3.69 -18.91 -11.79
CA GLY A 213 2.76 -19.06 -12.91
C GLY A 213 2.98 -17.98 -13.98
N GLY A 214 3.14 -16.72 -13.58
CA GLY A 214 3.46 -15.61 -14.48
C GLY A 214 4.82 -15.81 -15.19
N ILE A 215 5.85 -16.19 -14.44
CA ILE A 215 7.18 -16.49 -15.01
C ILE A 215 7.09 -17.67 -15.98
N GLY A 216 6.40 -18.75 -15.60
CA GLY A 216 6.19 -19.93 -16.43
C GLY A 216 5.46 -19.63 -17.73
N TYR A 217 4.45 -18.74 -17.69
CA TYR A 217 3.72 -18.29 -18.88
C TYR A 217 4.62 -17.54 -19.87
N ILE A 218 5.45 -16.61 -19.37
CA ILE A 218 6.38 -15.84 -20.20
C ILE A 218 7.42 -16.77 -20.85
N VAL A 219 8.03 -17.66 -20.06
CA VAL A 219 9.03 -18.62 -20.56
C VAL A 219 8.39 -19.58 -21.55
N GLY A 220 7.16 -20.05 -21.29
CA GLY A 220 6.42 -20.93 -22.17
C GLY A 220 6.13 -20.31 -23.54
N LEU A 221 5.65 -19.07 -23.58
CA LEU A 221 5.41 -18.35 -24.83
C LEU A 221 6.71 -18.07 -25.61
N ALA A 222 7.76 -17.64 -24.92
CA ALA A 222 9.06 -17.41 -25.54
C ALA A 222 9.65 -18.70 -26.14
N GLY A 223 9.55 -19.81 -25.41
CA GLY A 223 9.99 -21.13 -25.87
C GLY A 223 9.19 -21.60 -27.09
N LEU A 224 7.87 -21.41 -27.09
CA LEU A 224 7.02 -21.75 -28.22
C LEU A 224 7.36 -20.94 -29.47
N ALA A 225 7.56 -19.62 -29.33
CA ALA A 225 7.97 -18.76 -30.43
C ALA A 225 9.33 -19.17 -31.02
N ALA A 226 10.30 -19.49 -30.16
CA ALA A 226 11.62 -19.99 -30.58
C ALA A 226 11.51 -21.34 -31.31
N TYR A 227 10.68 -22.26 -30.82
CA TYR A 227 10.42 -23.55 -31.46
C TYR A 227 9.79 -23.40 -32.84
N MET A 228 8.77 -22.54 -32.97
CA MET A 228 8.14 -22.24 -34.26
C MET A 228 9.13 -21.61 -35.25
N GLN A 229 10.00 -20.71 -34.78
CA GLN A 229 11.03 -20.09 -35.61
C GLN A 229 12.10 -21.10 -36.06
N TYR A 230 12.49 -22.03 -35.18
CA TYR A 230 13.39 -23.13 -35.51
C TYR A 230 12.79 -24.06 -36.58
N ARG A 231 11.51 -24.43 -36.42
CA ARG A 231 10.81 -25.28 -37.39
C ARG A 231 10.73 -24.62 -38.77
N ARG A 232 10.40 -23.32 -38.83
CA ARG A 232 10.35 -22.55 -40.08
C ARG A 232 11.69 -22.52 -40.82
N LYS A 233 12.82 -22.43 -40.11
CA LYS A 233 14.16 -22.47 -40.73
C LYS A 233 14.54 -23.84 -41.32
N ARG A 234 13.99 -24.94 -40.78
CA ARG A 234 14.20 -26.29 -41.34
C ARG A 234 13.29 -26.62 -42.52
N SER A 235 12.24 -25.84 -42.76
CA SER A 235 11.29 -26.07 -43.86
C SER A 235 11.68 -25.37 -45.16
N ASP A 236 12.79 -24.64 -45.17
CA ASP A 236 13.34 -23.94 -46.33
C ASP A 236 14.63 -24.67 -46.77
N PRO A 237 14.57 -25.63 -47.70
CA PRO A 237 15.69 -26.52 -48.02
C PRO A 237 16.70 -25.90 -49.01
N GLU A 238 16.52 -24.65 -49.45
CA GLU A 238 17.33 -24.02 -50.51
C GLU A 238 18.14 -22.80 -50.03
N ARG A 239 18.99 -22.98 -49.01
CA ARG A 239 20.12 -22.09 -48.74
C ARG A 239 21.36 -22.81 -48.26
#